data_AF-A0A925MBH0-F1
#
_entry.id   AF-A0A925MBH0-F1
#
_cell.length_a   1.000
_cell.length_b   1.000
_cell.length_c   1.000
_cell.angle_alpha   90.00
_cell.angle_beta   90.00
_cell.angle_gamma   90.00
#
_symmetry.space_group_name_H-M   'P 1'
#
loop_
_entity.id
_entity.type
_entity.pdbx_description
1 polymer ?
#
loop_
_entity_poly.entity_id
_entity_poly.type
_entity_poly.pdbx_seq_one_letter_code
_entity_poly.pdbx_strand_id
1 'polypeptide(L)'
;MVVIGILAAIAIPSYQNQLRKGTRAAAQAVMMDIANKEIFHLQAQRVFTKTIDDLGIKVPDDVSRFYDITVDFPEPQTTPPSFTITAKPKTGTRQEGDGNLTLDNAGTKTPADKW
;
A
#
# COMPACT_ATOMS: atom_id res chain seq x y z
N MET A 1 15.10 45.56 2.45
CA MET A 1 14.24 44.70 1.59
C MET A 1 14.27 43.29 2.13
N VAL A 2 13.33 42.95 3.00
CA VAL A 2 13.22 41.65 3.70
C VAL A 2 11.77 41.17 3.51
N VAL A 3 11.47 40.66 2.31
CA VAL A 3 10.12 40.16 1.98
C VAL A 3 10.18 38.81 1.24
N ILE A 4 11.32 38.45 0.64
CA ILE A 4 11.46 37.21 -0.16
C ILE A 4 11.76 35.98 0.72
N GLY A 5 12.22 36.16 1.96
CA GLY A 5 12.56 35.04 2.86
C GLY A 5 11.35 34.33 3.48
N ILE A 6 10.17 34.97 3.53
CA ILE A 6 9.03 34.47 4.31
C ILE A 6 8.14 33.51 3.50
N LEU A 7 8.10 33.65 2.17
CA LEU A 7 7.28 32.78 1.30
C LEU A 7 7.93 31.41 1.03
N ALA A 8 9.27 31.32 1.04
CA ALA A 8 9.97 30.05 0.83
C ALA A 8 9.80 29.07 2.00
N ALA A 9 9.52 29.57 3.21
CA ALA A 9 9.40 28.74 4.41
C ALA A 9 8.09 27.93 4.48
N ILE A 10 7.03 28.34 3.78
CA ILE A 10 5.70 27.72 3.87
C ILE A 10 5.47 26.70 2.73
N ALA A 11 6.10 26.91 1.57
CA ALA A 11 5.86 26.07 0.38
C ALA A 11 6.53 24.68 0.45
N ILE A 12 7.72 24.58 1.07
CA ILE A 12 8.52 23.34 1.09
C ILE A 12 7.85 22.17 1.85
N PRO A 13 7.32 22.33 3.09
CA PRO A 13 6.69 21.21 3.79
C PRO A 13 5.41 20.71 3.10
N SER A 14 4.69 21.60 2.40
CA SER A 14 3.46 21.24 1.67
C SER A 14 3.74 20.26 0.52
N TYR A 15 4.81 20.51 -0.24
CA TYR A 15 5.18 19.67 -1.39
C TYR A 15 5.57 18.24 -1.00
N GLN A 16 6.34 18.08 0.09
CA GLN A 16 6.70 16.75 0.60
C GLN A 16 5.48 15.95 1.04
N ASN A 17 4.50 16.61 1.67
CA ASN A 17 3.26 15.95 2.09
C ASN A 17 2.40 15.52 0.89
N GLN A 18 2.35 16.32 -0.18
CA GLN A 18 1.65 15.94 -1.42
C GLN A 18 2.29 14.72 -2.07
N LEU A 19 3.62 14.70 -2.16
CA LEU A 19 4.33 13.54 -2.68
C LEU A 19 4.01 12.27 -1.86
N ARG A 20 4.03 12.34 -0.53
CA ARG A 20 3.68 11.20 0.34
C ARG A 20 2.26 10.69 0.11
N LYS A 21 1.30 11.60 -0.01
CA LYS A 21 -0.10 11.24 -0.33
C LYS A 21 -0.20 10.58 -1.71
N GLY A 22 0.53 11.10 -2.70
CA GLY A 22 0.58 10.53 -4.04
C GLY A 22 1.13 9.10 -4.07
N THR A 23 2.24 8.84 -3.38
CA THR A 23 2.79 7.47 -3.27
C THR A 23 1.88 6.53 -2.49
N ARG A 24 1.16 7.05 -1.49
CA ARG A 24 0.17 6.26 -0.76
C ARG A 24 -0.99 5.85 -1.67
N ALA A 25 -1.55 6.79 -2.43
CA ALA A 25 -2.62 6.51 -3.37
C ALA A 25 -2.19 5.49 -4.43
N ALA A 26 -0.96 5.59 -4.92
CA ALA A 26 -0.40 4.59 -5.84
C ALA A 26 -0.28 3.20 -5.19
N ALA A 27 0.20 3.11 -3.94
CA ALA A 27 0.26 1.85 -3.20
C ALA A 27 -1.13 1.25 -2.97
N GLN A 28 -2.11 2.06 -2.59
CA GLN A 28 -3.50 1.63 -2.40
C GLN A 28 -4.12 1.09 -3.70
N ALA A 29 -3.84 1.73 -4.84
CA ALA A 29 -4.29 1.23 -6.14
C ALA A 29 -3.72 -0.16 -6.44
N VAL A 30 -2.43 -0.37 -6.16
CA VAL A 30 -1.80 -1.70 -6.31
C VAL A 30 -2.41 -2.72 -5.34
N MET A 31 -2.66 -2.34 -4.08
CA MET A 31 -3.31 -3.24 -3.11
C MET A 31 -4.72 -3.66 -3.57
N MET A 32 -5.49 -2.75 -4.17
CA MET A 32 -6.80 -3.07 -4.73
C MET A 32 -6.70 -4.01 -5.93
N ASP A 33 -5.69 -3.85 -6.79
CA ASP A 33 -5.43 -4.77 -7.91
C ASP A 33 -5.06 -6.17 -7.41
N ILE A 34 -4.20 -6.26 -6.38
CA ILE A 34 -3.86 -7.51 -5.69
C ILE A 34 -5.13 -8.17 -5.14
N ALA A 35 -5.97 -7.44 -4.40
CA ALA A 35 -7.21 -7.98 -3.84
C ALA A 35 -8.15 -8.55 -4.91
N ASN A 36 -8.31 -7.86 -6.04
CA ASN A 36 -9.15 -8.32 -7.15
C ASN A 36 -8.59 -9.59 -7.79
N LYS A 37 -7.27 -9.66 -7.96
CA LYS A 37 -6.61 -10.83 -8.55
C LYS A 37 -6.57 -12.02 -7.61
N GLU A 38 -6.48 -11.83 -6.30
CA GLU A 38 -6.64 -12.90 -5.31
C GLU A 38 -8.02 -13.56 -5.43
N ILE A 39 -9.08 -12.77 -5.60
CA ILE A 39 -10.43 -13.30 -5.82
C ILE A 39 -10.51 -14.10 -7.12
N PHE A 40 -9.91 -13.60 -8.20
CA PHE A 40 -9.84 -14.32 -9.47
C PHE A 40 -9.02 -15.62 -9.36
N HIS A 41 -7.88 -15.57 -8.67
CA HIS A 41 -7.01 -16.71 -8.42
C HIS A 41 -7.70 -17.78 -7.58
N LEU A 42 -8.47 -17.38 -6.56
CA LEU A 42 -9.34 -18.28 -5.80
C LEU A 42 -10.37 -18.98 -6.70
N GLN A 43 -10.98 -18.26 -7.66
CA GLN A 43 -11.92 -18.88 -8.59
C GLN A 43 -11.25 -19.87 -9.55
N ALA A 44 -10.02 -19.56 -10.00
CA ALA A 44 -9.29 -20.37 -10.96
C ALA A 44 -8.59 -21.59 -10.34
N GLN A 45 -7.93 -21.41 -9.19
CA GLN A 45 -7.07 -22.41 -8.54
C GLN A 45 -7.61 -22.92 -7.19
N ARG A 46 -8.72 -22.35 -6.69
CA ARG A 46 -9.34 -22.69 -5.39
C ARG A 46 -8.45 -22.47 -4.17
N VAL A 47 -7.38 -21.69 -4.31
CA VAL A 47 -6.44 -21.31 -3.26
C VAL A 47 -6.10 -19.82 -3.40
N PHE A 48 -5.64 -19.19 -2.32
CA PHE A 48 -4.99 -17.89 -2.37
C PHE A 48 -3.46 -18.06 -2.44
N THR A 49 -2.74 -17.04 -2.93
CA THR A 49 -1.26 -17.07 -3.03
C THR A 49 -0.58 -15.97 -2.22
N LYS A 50 0.51 -16.30 -1.52
CA LYS A 50 1.33 -15.27 -0.84
C LYS A 50 2.20 -14.51 -1.86
N THR A 51 2.33 -15.04 -3.07
CA THR A 51 3.24 -14.55 -4.10
C THR A 51 2.51 -13.62 -5.06
N ILE A 52 2.85 -12.34 -5.01
CA ILE A 52 2.24 -11.31 -5.90
C ILE A 52 2.53 -11.60 -7.38
N ASP A 53 3.67 -12.21 -7.70
CA ASP A 53 4.03 -12.57 -9.07
C ASP A 53 3.11 -13.67 -9.65
N ASP A 54 2.58 -14.58 -8.82
CA ASP A 54 1.62 -15.61 -9.25
C ASP A 54 0.28 -15.00 -9.68
N LEU A 55 -0.03 -13.79 -9.20
CA LEU A 55 -1.19 -12.99 -9.61
C LEU A 55 -0.94 -12.25 -10.94
N GLY A 56 0.27 -12.34 -11.49
CA GLY A 56 0.69 -11.59 -12.68
C GLY A 56 0.68 -10.08 -12.45
N ILE A 57 0.94 -9.63 -11.21
CA ILE A 57 1.03 -8.21 -10.86
C ILE A 57 2.50 -7.85 -10.77
N LYS A 58 2.92 -6.87 -11.58
CA LYS A 58 4.20 -6.21 -11.39
C LYS A 58 3.96 -4.93 -10.59
N VAL A 59 4.42 -4.89 -9.34
CA VAL A 59 4.39 -3.68 -8.54
C VAL A 59 5.26 -2.61 -9.23
N PRO A 60 4.72 -1.42 -9.56
CA PRO A 60 5.52 -0.35 -10.16
C PRO A 60 6.69 0.04 -9.28
N ASP A 61 7.82 0.39 -9.91
CA ASP A 61 9.04 0.79 -9.17
C ASP A 61 8.81 2.00 -8.27
N ASP A 62 7.92 2.91 -8.68
CA ASP A 62 7.54 4.07 -7.89
C ASP A 62 6.77 3.71 -6.62
N VAL A 63 6.22 2.50 -6.49
CA VAL A 63 5.61 1.99 -5.27
C VAL A 63 6.59 1.13 -4.49
N SER A 64 7.27 0.20 -5.17
CA SER A 64 8.20 -0.76 -4.54
C SER A 64 9.42 -0.07 -3.90
N ARG A 65 9.77 1.14 -4.36
CA ARG A 65 10.82 1.97 -3.74
C ARG A 65 10.43 2.56 -2.38
N PHE A 66 9.13 2.72 -2.10
CA PHE A 66 8.64 3.34 -0.87
C PHE A 66 7.86 2.41 0.04
N TYR A 67 7.28 1.33 -0.50
CA TYR A 67 6.53 0.33 0.25
C TYR A 67 6.98 -1.08 -0.13
N ASP A 68 7.08 -1.95 0.88
CA ASP A 68 7.08 -3.39 0.70
C ASP A 68 5.63 -3.88 0.83
N ILE A 69 5.11 -4.50 -0.22
CA ILE A 69 3.76 -5.06 -0.24
C ILE A 69 3.86 -6.56 -0.05
N THR A 70 3.16 -7.10 0.95
CA THR A 70 3.07 -8.53 1.24
C THR A 70 1.63 -8.98 1.29
N VAL A 71 1.38 -10.25 0.96
CA VAL A 71 0.09 -10.92 1.13
C VAL A 71 0.28 -12.05 2.12
N ASP A 72 -0.46 -12.00 3.21
CA ASP A 72 -0.42 -12.99 4.28
C ASP A 72 -1.80 -13.61 4.49
N PHE A 73 -1.80 -14.84 5.01
CA PHE A 73 -2.99 -15.59 5.40
C PHE A 73 -2.85 -16.02 6.85
N PRO A 74 -3.94 -16.08 7.63
CA PRO A 74 -3.89 -16.66 8.96
C PRO A 74 -3.49 -18.14 8.88
N GLU A 75 -2.63 -18.54 9.82
CA GLU A 75 -2.24 -19.93 10.05
C GLU A 75 -2.74 -20.35 11.45
N PRO A 76 -3.61 -21.37 11.58
CA PRO A 76 -4.14 -22.23 10.52
C PRO A 76 -5.14 -21.52 9.60
N GLN A 77 -5.27 -22.02 8.37
CA GLN A 77 -6.21 -21.49 7.37
C GLN A 77 -7.63 -21.45 7.93
N THR A 78 -8.27 -20.30 7.83
CA THR A 78 -9.66 -20.12 8.25
C THR A 78 -10.62 -20.69 7.21
N THR A 79 -11.81 -21.13 7.63
CA THR A 79 -12.93 -21.42 6.73
C THR A 79 -14.03 -20.40 7.01
N PRO A 80 -14.35 -19.48 6.09
CA PRO A 80 -13.81 -19.32 4.74
C PRO A 80 -12.34 -18.82 4.72
N PRO A 81 -11.60 -19.08 3.63
CA PRO A 81 -10.22 -18.63 3.50
C PRO A 81 -10.19 -17.09 3.50
N SER A 82 -9.17 -16.53 4.13
CA SER A 82 -9.01 -15.08 4.30
C SER A 82 -7.59 -14.66 3.96
N PHE A 83 -7.43 -13.40 3.57
CA PHE A 83 -6.14 -12.80 3.26
C PHE A 83 -6.03 -11.40 3.82
N THR A 84 -4.80 -10.97 4.06
CA THR A 84 -4.46 -9.60 4.45
C THR A 84 -3.28 -9.14 3.62
N ILE A 85 -3.51 -8.08 2.85
CA ILE A 85 -2.47 -7.38 2.09
C ILE A 85 -1.92 -6.29 3.01
N THR A 86 -0.61 -6.25 3.18
CA THR A 86 0.07 -5.23 3.99
C THR A 86 1.04 -4.45 3.12
N ALA A 87 0.88 -3.13 3.05
CA ALA A 87 1.88 -2.21 2.50
C ALA A 87 2.65 -1.56 3.65
N LYS A 88 3.87 -2.03 3.87
CA LYS A 88 4.79 -1.53 4.90
C LYS A 88 5.69 -0.44 4.31
N PRO A 89 5.68 0.79 4.85
CA PRO A 89 6.58 1.84 4.37
C PRO A 89 8.05 1.47 4.65
N LYS A 90 8.92 1.71 3.67
CA LYS A 90 10.37 1.47 3.80
C LYS A 90 11.02 2.52 4.69
N THR A 91 11.82 2.04 5.64
CA THR A 91 12.66 2.86 6.52
C THR A 91 13.66 3.68 5.70
N GLY A 92 13.94 4.93 6.10
CA GLY A 92 14.85 5.83 5.39
C GLY A 92 14.24 6.45 4.12
N THR A 93 12.95 6.25 3.87
CA THR A 93 12.24 6.89 2.76
C THR A 93 11.30 7.99 3.25
N ARG A 94 10.81 8.82 2.32
CA ARG A 94 9.81 9.85 2.64
C ARG A 94 8.48 9.31 3.19
N GLN A 95 8.21 8.01 3.07
CA GLN A 95 7.02 7.35 3.65
C GLN A 95 7.26 6.80 5.05
N GLU A 96 8.47 6.94 5.60
CA GLU A 96 8.74 6.59 6.98
C GLU A 96 7.80 7.36 7.93
N GLY A 97 7.21 6.64 8.89
CA GLY A 97 6.19 7.19 9.79
C GLY A 97 4.78 7.26 9.22
N ASP A 98 4.53 6.79 7.99
CA ASP A 98 3.16 6.78 7.44
C ASP A 98 2.25 5.71 8.07
N GLY A 99 2.85 4.70 8.67
CA GLY A 99 2.18 3.52 9.21
C GLY A 99 1.95 2.44 8.16
N ASN A 100 1.70 1.21 8.60
CA ASN A 100 1.36 0.11 7.70
C ASN A 100 -0.06 0.28 7.21
N LEU A 101 -0.27 0.18 5.90
CA LEU A 101 -1.62 0.11 5.33
C LEU A 101 -1.98 -1.35 5.18
N THR A 102 -3.16 -1.74 5.64
CA THR A 102 -3.67 -3.10 5.44
C THR A 102 -5.02 -3.10 4.75
N LEU A 103 -5.23 -4.11 3.91
CA LEU A 103 -6.48 -4.42 3.24
C LEU A 103 -6.77 -5.91 3.41
N ASP A 104 -7.88 -6.25 4.05
CA ASP A 104 -8.33 -7.64 4.14
C ASP A 104 -9.27 -8.03 2.99
N ASN A 105 -9.60 -9.33 2.92
CA ASN A 105 -10.53 -9.86 1.92
C ASN A 105 -11.99 -9.36 2.08
N ALA A 106 -12.35 -8.80 3.25
CA ALA A 106 -13.65 -8.18 3.50
C ALA A 106 -13.68 -6.71 3.06
N GLY A 107 -12.56 -6.16 2.58
CA GLY A 107 -12.41 -4.76 2.22
C GLY A 107 -12.17 -3.84 3.42
N THR A 108 -11.86 -4.39 4.59
CA THR A 108 -11.45 -3.62 5.78
C THR A 108 -10.09 -3.00 5.51
N LYS A 109 -10.09 -1.68 5.57
CA LYS A 109 -8.95 -0.82 5.30
C LYS A 109 -8.45 -0.23 6.60
N THR A 110 -7.23 -0.54 7.00
CA THR A 110 -6.64 0.08 8.20
C THR A 110 -5.30 0.74 7.89
N PRO A 111 -4.98 1.88 8.54
CA PRO A 111 -5.84 2.72 9.38
C PRO A 111 -6.78 3.60 8.53
N ALA A 112 -8.06 3.72 8.90
CA ALA A 112 -9.08 4.43 8.10
C ALA A 112 -8.68 5.87 7.70
N ASP A 113 -7.97 6.60 8.58
CA ASP A 113 -7.53 7.99 8.34
C ASP A 113 -6.48 8.13 7.22
N LYS A 114 -5.93 7.01 6.75
CA LYS A 114 -4.88 6.96 5.74
C LYS A 114 -5.39 6.48 4.38
N TRP A 115 -6.61 5.94 4.30
CA TRP A 115 -7.23 5.38 3.09
C TRP A 115 -8.06 6.38 2.29
#